data_AF-A0A7S2NFZ8-F1
#
_entry.id   AF-A0A7S2NFZ8-F1
#
_cell.length_a   1.000
_cell.length_b   1.000
_cell.length_c   1.000
_cell.angle_alpha   90.00
_cell.angle_beta   90.00
_cell.angle_gamma   90.00
#
_symmetry.space_group_name_H-M   'P 1'
#
loop_
_entity.id
_entity.type
_entity.pdbx_description
1 polymer ?
#
loop_
_entity_poly.entity_id
_entity_poly.type
_entity_poly.pdbx_seq_one_letter_code
_entity_poly.pdbx_strand_id
1 'polypeptide(L)'
;AEPPRFGALGAMIKYNTGLLGLKFILRITGSVFPKALLMAVPNAIAVLLLHRYARYGEDPEHYMAMDGVEFLWAGYTSVLSFLLVFRNNQAYTRFWEGATLIHQIRGEWLSA
;
A
#
# COMPACT_ATOMS: atom_id res chain seq x y z
N ALA A 1 -0.34 26.33 31.77
CA ALA A 1 0.18 24.96 31.84
C ALA A 1 0.43 24.50 30.42
N GLU A 2 1.70 24.44 29.99
CA GLU A 2 2.06 23.89 28.69
C GLU A 2 1.80 22.37 28.67
N PRO A 3 1.24 21.81 27.58
CA PRO A 3 1.04 20.38 27.49
C PRO A 3 2.39 19.66 27.27
N PRO A 4 2.55 18.46 27.82
CA PRO A 4 3.81 17.72 27.76
C PRO A 4 4.15 17.29 26.33
N ARG A 5 5.39 17.56 25.92
CA ARG A 5 5.99 17.10 24.66
C ARG A 5 6.42 15.64 24.79
N PHE A 6 5.47 14.71 24.75
CA PHE A 6 5.78 13.30 24.49
C PHE A 6 6.10 13.11 23.01
N GLY A 7 7.17 12.36 22.72
CA GLY A 7 7.70 12.12 21.39
C GLY A 7 6.64 11.76 20.34
N ALA A 8 6.83 12.30 19.13
CA ALA A 8 5.92 12.31 17.99
C ALA A 8 5.59 10.93 17.35
N LEU A 9 5.73 9.82 18.06
CA LEU A 9 5.52 8.46 17.54
C LEU A 9 4.10 7.90 17.77
N GLY A 10 3.23 8.60 18.51
CA GLY A 10 1.92 8.07 18.91
C GLY A 10 0.77 9.09 18.89
N ALA A 11 0.94 10.24 18.23
CA ALA A 11 -0.15 11.20 18.10
C ALA A 11 -1.16 10.71 17.04
N MET A 12 -2.41 10.47 17.45
CA MET A 12 -3.52 10.15 16.55
C MET A 12 -3.57 11.16 15.41
N ILE A 13 -3.47 10.67 14.17
CA ILE A 13 -3.53 11.50 12.98
C ILE A 13 -4.92 12.14 12.92
N LYS A 14 -4.99 13.47 13.12
CA LYS A 14 -6.23 14.22 12.91
C LYS A 14 -6.49 14.33 11.41
N TYR A 15 -7.62 13.77 10.99
CA TYR A 15 -8.12 13.89 9.63
C TYR A 15 -9.02 15.11 9.54
N ASN A 16 -8.53 16.18 8.90
CA ASN A 16 -9.37 17.32 8.57
C ASN A 16 -9.88 17.15 7.14
N THR A 17 -11.15 16.76 7.00
CA THR A 17 -11.81 16.61 5.72
C THR A 17 -12.18 17.99 5.20
N GLY A 18 -11.37 18.53 4.28
CA GLY A 18 -11.74 19.75 3.55
C GLY A 18 -12.96 19.53 2.64
N LEU A 19 -13.54 20.62 2.13
CA LEU A 19 -14.78 20.66 1.33
C LEU A 19 -14.92 19.62 0.20
N LEU A 20 -13.80 19.18 -0.40
CA LEU A 20 -13.76 18.23 -1.52
C LEU A 20 -12.91 16.99 -1.26
N GLY A 21 -12.29 16.85 -0.09
CA GLY A 21 -11.46 15.68 0.26
C GLY A 21 -10.18 15.45 -0.57
N LEU A 22 -10.02 16.08 -1.75
CA LEU A 22 -8.89 15.86 -2.68
C LEU A 22 -7.51 16.14 -2.07
N LYS A 23 -7.40 17.10 -1.13
CA LYS A 23 -6.15 17.38 -0.40
C LYS A 23 -5.68 16.19 0.46
N PHE A 24 -6.58 15.24 0.75
CA PHE A 24 -6.25 14.00 1.46
C PHE A 24 -5.44 13.03 0.58
N ILE A 25 -5.73 12.99 -0.73
CA ILE A 25 -5.08 12.07 -1.67
C ILE A 25 -3.59 12.36 -1.82
N LEU A 26 -3.23 13.64 -1.88
CA LEU A 26 -1.84 14.09 -2.05
C LEU A 26 -1.07 14.27 -0.72
N ARG A 27 -1.64 13.81 0.41
CA ARG A 27 -0.97 13.91 1.71
C ARG A 27 0.10 12.83 1.83
N ILE A 28 1.30 13.23 2.24
CA ILE A 28 2.45 12.32 2.43
C ILE A 28 2.44 11.71 3.85
N THR A 29 2.05 12.48 4.87
CA THR A 29 2.00 12.00 6.27
C THR A 29 0.81 11.08 6.51
N GLY A 30 1.07 9.86 6.98
CA GLY A 30 0.04 8.83 7.19
C GLY A 30 -0.35 8.05 5.94
N SER A 31 0.38 8.27 4.84
CA SER A 31 0.10 7.67 3.54
C SER A 31 0.95 6.42 3.28
N VAL A 32 0.43 5.51 2.47
CA VAL A 32 1.15 4.33 1.97
C VAL A 32 2.10 4.67 0.81
N PHE A 33 1.94 5.84 0.18
CA PHE A 33 2.72 6.26 -0.99
C PHE A 33 4.25 6.23 -0.77
N PRO A 34 4.83 6.78 0.33
CA PRO A 34 6.29 6.79 0.50
C PRO A 34 6.88 5.39 0.60
N LYS A 35 6.17 4.47 1.29
CA LYS A 35 6.60 3.08 1.44
C LYS A 35 6.47 2.30 0.12
N ALA A 36 5.39 2.52 -0.62
CA ALA A 36 5.21 1.91 -1.94
C ALA A 36 6.29 2.40 -2.93
N LEU A 37 6.61 3.70 -2.90
CA LEU A 37 7.61 4.31 -3.78
C LEU A 37 9.01 3.73 -3.53
N LEU A 38 9.36 3.46 -2.27
CA LEU A 38 10.62 2.80 -1.92
C LEU A 38 10.78 1.41 -2.54
N MET A 39 9.68 0.68 -2.78
CA MET A 39 9.68 -0.60 -3.48
C MET A 39 9.56 -0.45 -5.00
N ALA A 40 8.80 0.54 -5.47
CA ALA A 40 8.55 0.76 -6.89
C ALA A 40 9.77 1.31 -7.65
N VAL A 41 10.53 2.23 -7.04
CA VAL A 41 11.71 2.85 -7.66
C VAL A 41 12.79 1.84 -8.06
N PRO A 42 13.26 0.92 -7.20
CA PRO A 42 14.28 -0.05 -7.62
C PRO A 42 13.78 -0.97 -8.74
N ASN A 43 12.49 -1.33 -8.76
CA ASN A 43 11.91 -2.12 -9.84
C ASN A 43 11.90 -1.33 -11.17
N ALA A 44 11.47 -0.07 -11.14
CA ALA A 44 11.50 0.79 -12.32
C ALA A 44 12.92 0.99 -12.87
N ILE A 45 13.91 1.15 -11.99
CA ILE A 45 15.33 1.24 -12.38
C ILE A 45 15.79 -0.07 -13.03
N ALA A 46 15.46 -1.23 -12.44
CA ALA A 46 15.83 -2.53 -13.01
C ALA A 46 15.26 -2.72 -14.41
N VAL A 47 13.99 -2.37 -14.64
CA VAL A 47 13.36 -2.43 -15.97
C VAL A 47 14.06 -1.49 -16.95
N LEU A 48 14.40 -0.26 -16.55
CA LEU A 48 15.07 0.70 -17.41
C LEU A 48 16.47 0.22 -17.81
N LEU A 49 17.23 -0.33 -16.86
CA LEU A 49 18.54 -0.92 -17.13
C LEU A 49 18.41 -2.09 -18.10
N LEU A 50 17.51 -3.03 -17.83
CA LEU A 50 17.29 -4.20 -18.69
C LEU A 50 16.89 -3.80 -20.11
N HIS A 51 16.00 -2.80 -20.26
CA HIS A 51 15.62 -2.27 -21.57
C HIS A 51 16.78 -1.61 -22.31
N ARG A 52 17.67 -0.91 -21.60
CA ARG A 52 18.87 -0.29 -22.19
C ARG A 52 19.90 -1.33 -22.62
N TYR A 53 20.11 -2.38 -21.83
CA TYR A 53 21.00 -3.49 -22.18
C TYR A 53 20.47 -4.29 -23.39
N ALA A 54 19.18 -4.63 -23.40
CA ALA A 54 18.54 -5.37 -24.49
C ALA A 54 18.63 -4.65 -25.85
N ARG A 55 18.54 -3.31 -25.86
CA ARG A 55 18.64 -2.50 -27.09
C ARG A 55 20.06 -2.37 -27.65
N TYR A 56 21.10 -2.76 -26.92
CA TYR A 56 22.49 -2.50 -27.31
C TYR A 56 23.10 -3.60 -28.20
N GLY A 57 22.45 -4.76 -28.36
CA GLY A 57 23.10 -5.92 -28.97
C GLY A 57 22.30 -6.79 -29.96
N GLU A 58 20.97 -6.68 -30.06
CA GLU A 58 20.15 -7.64 -30.83
C GLU A 58 18.95 -7.01 -31.54
N ASP A 59 18.49 -7.66 -32.62
CA ASP A 59 17.32 -7.26 -33.40
C ASP A 59 16.05 -7.23 -32.53
N PRO A 60 15.18 -6.19 -32.67
CA PRO A 60 13.98 -6.02 -31.86
C PRO A 60 13.00 -7.21 -31.87
N GLU A 61 13.04 -8.04 -32.91
CA GLU A 61 12.13 -9.17 -33.10
C GLU A 61 12.38 -10.33 -32.12
N HIS A 62 13.61 -10.52 -31.63
CA HIS A 62 13.93 -11.65 -30.74
C HIS A 62 13.33 -11.49 -29.34
N TYR A 63 13.22 -10.25 -28.84
CA TYR A 63 12.61 -9.96 -27.52
C TYR A 63 11.08 -10.05 -27.52
N MET A 64 10.45 -9.84 -28.68
CA MET A 64 9.00 -9.93 -28.85
C MET A 64 8.52 -11.38 -28.94
N ALA A 65 9.43 -12.33 -29.20
CA ALA A 65 9.14 -13.75 -29.40
C ALA A 65 9.24 -14.61 -28.11
N MET A 66 9.21 -13.99 -26.91
CA MET A 66 9.17 -14.74 -25.65
C MET A 66 7.81 -15.42 -25.44
N ASP A 67 7.58 -16.52 -26.15
CA ASP A 67 6.38 -17.34 -26.02
C ASP A 67 6.25 -17.90 -24.60
N GLY A 68 5.03 -17.85 -24.06
CA GLY A 68 4.68 -18.42 -22.74
C GLY A 68 4.80 -17.48 -21.54
N VAL A 69 5.42 -16.30 -21.67
CA VAL A 69 5.48 -15.31 -20.58
C VAL A 69 4.09 -14.78 -20.24
N GLU A 70 3.23 -14.58 -21.24
CA GLU A 70 1.85 -14.12 -21.03
C GLU A 70 1.04 -15.07 -20.13
N PHE A 71 1.16 -16.37 -20.38
CA PHE A 71 0.48 -17.40 -19.59
C PHE A 71 1.00 -17.43 -18.15
N LEU A 72 2.32 -17.39 -17.98
CA LEU A 72 2.94 -17.37 -16.66
C LEU A 72 2.57 -16.12 -15.87
N TRP A 73 2.57 -14.96 -16.53
CA TRP A 73 2.18 -13.68 -15.96
C TRP A 73 0.71 -13.65 -15.53
N ALA A 74 -0.18 -14.21 -16.36
CA ALA A 74 -1.60 -14.33 -16.04
C ALA A 74 -1.83 -15.24 -14.82
N GLY A 75 -1.17 -16.40 -14.78
CA GLY A 75 -1.23 -17.31 -13.63
C GLY A 75 -0.71 -16.67 -12.35
N TYR A 76 0.45 -16.02 -12.42
CA TYR A 76 1.06 -15.29 -11.30
C TYR A 76 0.13 -14.20 -10.76
N THR A 77 -0.41 -13.34 -11.64
CA THR A 77 -1.28 -12.23 -11.27
C THR A 77 -2.59 -12.73 -10.67
N SER A 78 -3.15 -13.81 -11.20
CA SER A 78 -4.37 -14.44 -10.69
C SER A 78 -4.19 -14.92 -9.24
N VAL A 79 -3.14 -15.72 -8.97
CA VAL A 79 -2.85 -16.22 -7.63
C VAL A 79 -2.53 -15.09 -6.66
N LEU A 80 -1.73 -14.10 -7.09
CA LEU A 80 -1.38 -12.94 -6.27
C LEU A 80 -2.64 -12.14 -5.88
N SER A 81 -3.54 -11.91 -6.83
CA SER A 81 -4.78 -11.16 -6.60
C SER A 81 -5.69 -11.88 -5.62
N PHE A 82 -5.83 -13.21 -5.76
CA PHE A 82 -6.57 -14.03 -4.81
C PHE A 82 -5.98 -13.91 -3.41
N LEU A 83 -4.68 -14.14 -3.24
CA LEU A 83 -4.01 -14.06 -1.95
C LEU A 83 -4.13 -12.68 -1.29
N LEU A 84 -4.04 -11.61 -2.08
CA LEU A 84 -4.17 -10.24 -1.60
C LEU A 84 -5.56 -9.99 -1.00
N VAL A 85 -6.62 -10.39 -1.71
CA VAL A 85 -8.02 -10.23 -1.24
C VAL A 85 -8.25 -11.00 0.06
N PHE A 86 -7.84 -12.26 0.13
CA PHE A 86 -8.02 -13.08 1.33
C PHE A 86 -7.26 -12.52 2.54
N ARG A 87 -6.02 -12.10 2.33
CA ARG A 87 -5.20 -11.47 3.39
C ARG A 87 -5.84 -10.18 3.89
N ASN A 88 -6.31 -9.33 2.97
CA ASN A 88 -6.91 -8.06 3.33
C ASN A 88 -8.24 -8.25 4.07
N ASN A 89 -9.04 -9.23 3.66
CA ASN A 89 -10.29 -9.57 4.33
C ASN A 89 -10.05 -10.00 5.80
N GLN A 90 -9.09 -10.90 6.05
CA GLN A 90 -8.73 -11.31 7.42
C GLN A 90 -8.23 -10.15 8.28
N ALA A 91 -7.41 -9.26 7.72
CA ALA A 91 -6.92 -8.08 8.44
C ALA A 91 -8.06 -7.10 8.77
N TYR A 92 -9.00 -6.90 7.85
CA TYR A 92 -10.15 -6.04 8.04
C TYR A 92 -11.07 -6.54 9.15
N THR A 93 -11.38 -7.83 9.18
CA THR A 93 -12.20 -8.45 10.23
C THR A 93 -11.59 -8.21 11.62
N ARG A 94 -10.29 -8.48 11.79
CA ARG A 94 -9.57 -8.24 13.06
C ARG A 94 -9.57 -6.76 13.45
N PHE A 95 -9.42 -5.86 12.48
CA PHE A 95 -9.48 -4.43 12.74
C PHE A 95 -10.85 -4.01 13.30
N TRP A 96 -11.94 -4.49 12.70
CA TRP A 96 -13.29 -4.15 13.15
C TRP A 96 -13.68 -4.79 14.48
N GLU A 97 -13.26 -6.02 14.74
CA GLU A 97 -13.41 -6.66 16.05
C GLU A 97 -12.76 -5.81 17.14
N GLY A 98 -11.50 -5.41 16.96
CA GLY A 98 -10.78 -4.55 17.90
C GLY A 98 -11.43 -3.17 18.06
N ALA A 99 -11.86 -2.54 16.96
CA ALA A 99 -12.53 -1.24 17.01
C ALA A 99 -13.85 -1.29 17.78
N THR A 100 -14.61 -2.38 17.62
CA THR A 100 -15.90 -2.60 18.30
C THR A 100 -15.70 -2.82 19.80
N LEU A 101 -14.72 -3.65 20.18
CA LEU A 101 -14.37 -3.88 21.59
C LEU A 101 -13.99 -2.58 22.32
N ILE A 102 -13.18 -1.72 21.68
CA ILE A 102 -12.83 -0.41 22.26
C ILE A 102 -14.07 0.47 22.45
N HIS A 103 -15.03 0.44 21.51
CA HIS A 103 -16.28 1.18 21.64
C HIS A 103 -17.16 0.66 22.78
N GLN A 104 -17.23 -0.65 22.97
CA GLN A 104 -17.98 -1.28 24.07
C GLN A 104 -17.40 -0.91 25.43
N ILE A 105 -16.08 -1.06 25.61
CA ILE A 105 -15.37 -0.66 26.85
C ILE A 105 -15.66 0.81 27.16
N ARG A 106 -15.55 1.70 26.16
CA ARG A 106 -15.84 3.12 26.37
C ARG A 106 -17.31 3.36 26.77
N GLY A 107 -18.25 2.58 26.24
CA GLY A 107 -19.66 2.64 26.63
C GLY A 107 -19.90 2.20 28.08
N GLU A 108 -19.28 1.09 28.50
CA GLU A 108 -19.33 0.59 29.88
C GLU A 108 -18.74 1.61 30.87
N TRP A 109 -17.58 2.20 30.55
CA TRP A 109 -16.95 3.23 31.39
C TRP A 109 -17.76 4.52 31.53
N LEU A 110 -18.60 4.87 30.54
CA LEU A 110 -19.48 6.04 30.60
C LEU A 110 -20.84 5.75 31.24
N SER A 111 -21.19 4.46 31.36
CA SER A 111 -22.45 4.00 31.96
C SER A 111 -22.29 3.54 33.42
N ALA A 112 -21.04 3.46 33.88
CA ALA A 112 -20.65 3.28 35.29
C ALA A 112 -20.60 4.62 36.02
#